data_AF-A0A2E5YSU2-F1
#
_entry.id   AF-A0A2E5YSU2-F1
#
_cell.length_a   1.000
_cell.length_b   1.000
_cell.length_c   1.000
_cell.angle_alpha   90.00
_cell.angle_beta   90.00
_cell.angle_gamma   90.00
#
_symmetry.space_group_name_H-M   'P 1'
#
loop_
_entity.id
_entity.type
_entity.pdbx_description
1 polymer ?
#
loop_
_entity_poly.entity_id
_entity_poly.type
_entity_poly.pdbx_seq_one_letter_code
_entity_poly.pdbx_strand_id
1 'polypeptide(L)'
;MARLRSLVRTSRRWSIRRWWTEGTRGTESSRRTPARRGISGEHGPCGGARGSLGFESNPNPPAAARCPPRCPMIRGPGNRQKRAARSKESSMRDLEDRIQAIEDRTAIVELTGRYCHMARTGNVEGIVDLFCEDGVMESGDTCEKGHERLLGVYREAFSGLRPLPCVHNHDITLDGDHATGCTSVEIRMVHEGEAITAAGHYDDTFRRVGSDWKFEHRDLTIYHQVPHLKGWA
;
A
#
# COMPACT_ATOMS: atom_id res chain seq x y z
N MET A 1 -44.24 -12.23 -47.70
CA MET A 1 -43.17 -11.23 -47.57
C MET A 1 -43.10 -10.78 -46.12
N ALA A 2 -41.87 -10.49 -45.65
CA ALA A 2 -41.49 -9.82 -44.39
C ALA A 2 -41.66 -10.58 -43.06
N ARG A 3 -40.53 -11.13 -42.57
CA ARG A 3 -40.25 -11.39 -41.15
C ARG A 3 -39.71 -10.09 -40.53
N LEU A 4 -40.25 -9.65 -39.40
CA LEU A 4 -39.62 -8.67 -38.51
C LEU A 4 -39.28 -9.37 -37.20
N ARG A 5 -37.97 -9.55 -36.96
CA ARG A 5 -37.40 -10.08 -35.70
C ARG A 5 -37.36 -8.94 -34.68
N SER A 6 -38.02 -9.10 -33.54
CA SER A 6 -37.77 -8.26 -32.37
C SER A 6 -36.49 -8.75 -31.68
N LEU A 7 -35.46 -7.90 -31.61
CA LEU A 7 -34.38 -8.04 -30.65
C LEU A 7 -34.90 -7.64 -29.27
N VAL A 8 -35.26 -8.62 -28.45
CA VAL A 8 -35.33 -8.45 -26.99
C VAL A 8 -33.99 -8.91 -26.44
N ARG A 9 -33.20 -7.93 -26.00
CA ARG A 9 -31.93 -8.05 -25.29
C ARG A 9 -32.21 -8.82 -24.00
N THR A 10 -31.88 -10.10 -23.96
CA THR A 10 -32.03 -10.93 -22.76
C THR A 10 -31.06 -10.46 -21.69
N SER A 11 -31.64 -9.77 -20.70
CA SER A 11 -31.11 -9.62 -19.35
C SER A 11 -30.61 -10.97 -18.85
N ARG A 12 -29.28 -11.12 -18.72
CA ARG A 12 -28.67 -12.26 -18.03
C ARG A 12 -28.73 -11.96 -16.54
N ARG A 13 -29.59 -12.69 -15.85
CA ARG A 13 -29.69 -12.76 -14.39
C ARG A 13 -28.34 -13.27 -13.85
N TRP A 14 -27.61 -12.39 -13.16
CA TRP A 14 -26.36 -12.70 -12.48
C TRP A 14 -26.65 -13.67 -11.34
N SER A 15 -25.92 -14.79 -11.31
CA SER A 15 -26.07 -15.84 -10.29
C SER A 15 -24.75 -15.98 -9.55
N ILE A 16 -24.78 -15.67 -8.26
CA ILE A 16 -23.66 -15.67 -7.30
C ILE A 16 -23.01 -17.06 -7.10
N ARG A 17 -23.62 -18.16 -7.58
CA ARG A 17 -22.99 -19.50 -7.63
C ARG A 17 -21.62 -19.53 -8.32
N ARG A 18 -21.29 -18.54 -9.16
CA ARG A 18 -20.08 -18.57 -10.00
C ARG A 18 -18.77 -18.25 -9.25
N TRP A 19 -18.87 -17.69 -8.04
CA TRP A 19 -17.73 -17.28 -7.20
C TRP A 19 -16.81 -18.45 -6.81
N TRP A 20 -17.41 -19.63 -6.64
CA TRP A 20 -16.74 -20.80 -6.07
C TRP A 20 -16.77 -22.02 -6.99
N THR A 21 -17.29 -21.90 -8.22
CA THR A 21 -17.46 -23.06 -9.12
C THR A 21 -16.58 -23.00 -10.37
N GLU A 22 -16.09 -21.83 -10.78
CA GLU A 22 -15.32 -21.70 -12.03
C GLU A 22 -13.84 -21.39 -11.75
N GLY A 23 -13.06 -22.44 -11.56
CA GLY A 23 -11.62 -22.40 -11.72
C GLY A 23 -11.22 -22.36 -13.20
N THR A 24 -10.32 -21.42 -13.53
CA THR A 24 -9.48 -21.30 -14.73
C THR A 24 -10.14 -20.94 -16.07
N ARG A 25 -9.99 -19.66 -16.47
CA ARG A 25 -9.46 -19.31 -17.80
C ARG A 25 -8.31 -18.33 -17.62
N GLY A 26 -7.14 -18.72 -18.11
CA GLY A 26 -5.89 -17.99 -17.90
C GLY A 26 -5.93 -16.55 -18.41
N THR A 27 -5.41 -15.65 -17.59
CA THR A 27 -5.14 -14.26 -17.96
C THR A 27 -3.65 -14.09 -18.22
N GLU A 28 -3.31 -13.86 -19.48
CA GLU A 28 -1.97 -13.45 -19.91
C GLU A 28 -1.74 -12.00 -19.48
N SER A 29 -1.02 -11.82 -18.37
CA SER A 29 -0.63 -10.51 -17.84
C SER A 29 0.57 -9.97 -18.61
N SER A 30 0.32 -9.02 -19.53
CA SER A 30 1.38 -8.28 -20.20
C SER A 30 2.01 -7.28 -19.24
N ARG A 31 3.24 -7.59 -18.78
CA ARG A 31 4.06 -6.70 -17.95
C ARG A 31 4.39 -5.40 -18.71
N ARG A 32 4.03 -4.25 -18.15
CA ARG A 32 4.59 -2.95 -18.54
C ARG A 32 5.58 -2.49 -17.47
N THR A 33 6.87 -2.59 -17.80
CA THR A 33 7.98 -2.02 -17.02
C THR A 33 8.08 -0.51 -17.29
N PRO A 34 8.16 0.37 -16.28
CA PRO A 34 8.50 1.76 -16.52
C PRO A 34 10.02 1.92 -16.71
N ALA A 35 10.39 2.57 -17.82
CA ALA A 35 11.76 2.89 -18.20
C ALA A 35 12.40 3.90 -17.22
N ARG A 36 13.62 3.60 -16.78
CA ARG A 36 14.50 4.50 -16.03
C ARG A 36 14.83 5.74 -16.87
N ARG A 37 14.53 6.93 -16.33
CA ARG A 37 15.02 8.22 -16.84
C ARG A 37 16.52 8.35 -16.54
N GLY A 38 17.31 8.56 -17.59
CA GLY A 38 18.69 9.02 -17.48
C GLY A 38 18.73 10.50 -17.11
N ILE A 39 19.58 10.84 -16.15
CA ILE A 39 19.90 12.23 -15.78
C ILE A 39 21.36 12.43 -16.16
N SER A 40 21.60 13.14 -17.26
CA SER A 40 22.89 13.70 -17.65
C SER A 40 23.00 15.10 -17.06
N GLY A 41 23.87 15.28 -16.05
CA GLY A 41 24.26 16.58 -15.52
C GLY A 41 25.72 16.84 -15.87
N GLU A 42 25.95 17.76 -16.80
CA GLU A 42 27.27 18.14 -17.28
C GLU A 42 28.04 18.99 -16.25
N HIS A 43 29.32 18.69 -16.09
CA HIS A 43 30.31 19.46 -15.34
C HIS A 43 30.97 20.49 -16.27
N GLY A 44 30.82 21.78 -15.98
CA GLY A 44 31.58 22.86 -16.61
C GLY A 44 32.75 23.33 -15.72
N PRO A 45 33.98 23.51 -16.24
CA PRO A 45 35.14 23.96 -15.48
C PRO A 45 35.28 25.49 -15.51
N CYS A 46 35.63 26.09 -14.37
CA CYS A 46 36.11 27.48 -14.29
C CYS A 46 37.64 27.49 -14.09
N GLY A 47 38.39 27.65 -15.19
CA GLY A 47 39.69 28.34 -15.19
C GLY A 47 39.44 29.83 -15.52
N GLY A 48 40.19 30.82 -15.09
CA GLY A 48 41.64 30.89 -14.90
C GLY A 48 42.17 32.08 -15.70
N ALA A 49 42.19 33.26 -15.05
CA ALA A 49 42.97 34.48 -15.29
C ALA A 49 43.59 34.81 -16.67
N ARG A 50 43.36 36.04 -17.16
CA ARG A 50 44.34 37.15 -17.22
C ARG A 50 43.84 38.34 -18.04
N GLY A 51 44.01 39.53 -17.51
CA GLY A 51 43.85 40.81 -18.22
C GLY A 51 44.49 41.92 -17.40
N SER A 52 45.66 42.37 -17.83
CA SER A 52 46.48 43.42 -17.22
C SER A 52 46.24 44.78 -17.90
N LEU A 53 46.86 45.82 -17.31
CA LEU A 53 47.00 47.24 -17.71
C LEU A 53 45.93 48.13 -17.07
N GLY A 54 46.21 49.15 -16.27
CA GLY A 54 47.45 49.76 -15.77
C GLY A 54 47.08 51.18 -15.28
N PHE A 55 47.67 51.68 -14.19
CA PHE A 55 47.95 53.10 -13.97
C PHE A 55 48.72 53.31 -12.64
N GLU A 56 49.84 54.03 -12.72
CA GLU A 56 50.68 54.44 -11.58
C GLU A 56 50.10 55.66 -10.85
N SER A 57 50.26 55.72 -9.52
CA SER A 57 50.86 56.87 -8.79
C SER A 57 50.86 56.65 -7.26
N ASN A 58 52.06 56.74 -6.68
CA ASN A 58 52.38 56.90 -5.24
C ASN A 58 51.93 58.32 -4.76
N PRO A 59 51.92 58.75 -3.46
CA PRO A 59 52.48 58.14 -2.24
C PRO A 59 51.62 58.19 -0.95
N ASN A 60 52.11 57.51 0.08
CA ASN A 60 51.63 57.38 1.47
C ASN A 60 51.14 58.71 2.13
N PRO A 61 50.11 58.71 3.02
CA PRO A 61 50.37 58.79 4.48
C PRO A 61 49.22 58.20 5.36
N PRO A 62 49.18 58.43 6.69
CA PRO A 62 50.11 58.05 7.75
C PRO A 62 49.46 57.01 8.72
N ALA A 63 50.28 56.50 9.64
CA ALA A 63 49.84 55.64 10.73
C ALA A 63 48.80 56.31 11.65
N ALA A 64 47.63 55.68 11.86
CA ALA A 64 46.88 55.67 13.12
C ALA A 64 45.55 54.91 12.99
N ALA A 65 45.50 53.68 13.54
CA ALA A 65 44.42 53.22 14.41
C ALA A 65 44.76 51.79 14.86
N ARG A 66 45.33 51.67 16.06
CA ARG A 66 45.32 50.39 16.77
C ARG A 66 43.85 50.03 16.97
N CYS A 67 43.39 49.01 16.26
CA CYS A 67 42.11 48.38 16.54
C CYS A 67 42.10 48.02 18.04
N PRO A 68 41.10 48.44 18.83
CA PRO A 68 41.01 47.99 20.21
C PRO A 68 40.98 46.46 20.22
N PRO A 69 41.55 45.78 21.23
CA PRO A 69 41.45 44.34 21.29
C PRO A 69 39.98 43.98 21.18
N ARG A 70 39.63 43.19 20.16
CA ARG A 70 38.29 42.68 19.95
C ARG A 70 37.78 42.23 21.32
N CYS A 71 36.69 42.85 21.76
CA CYS A 71 35.88 42.35 22.87
C CYS A 71 35.83 40.82 22.72
N PRO A 72 36.18 40.04 23.75
CA PRO A 72 36.00 38.60 23.67
C PRO A 72 34.50 38.42 23.48
N MET A 73 34.09 38.12 22.24
CA MET A 73 32.73 37.76 21.92
C MET A 73 32.43 36.56 22.80
N ILE A 74 31.77 36.81 23.93
CA ILE A 74 31.19 35.77 24.76
C ILE A 74 30.21 35.09 23.81
N ARG A 75 30.63 33.97 23.20
CA ARG A 75 29.72 33.07 22.51
C ARG A 75 28.79 32.56 23.60
N GLY A 76 27.67 33.23 23.78
CA GLY A 76 26.71 32.91 24.81
C GLY A 76 26.35 31.42 24.73
N PRO A 77 26.28 30.70 25.87
CA PRO A 77 26.04 29.26 25.90
C PRO A 77 24.73 28.83 25.21
N GLY A 78 23.79 29.77 25.04
CA GLY A 78 22.46 29.53 24.49
C GLY A 78 22.41 28.97 23.07
N ASN A 79 23.41 29.22 22.21
CA ASN A 79 23.33 28.72 20.82
C ASN A 79 23.73 27.23 20.70
N ARG A 80 24.58 26.73 21.60
CA ARG A 80 24.95 25.31 21.66
C ARG A 80 23.82 24.47 22.26
N GLN A 81 23.19 24.98 23.32
CA GLN A 81 22.04 24.33 23.96
C GLN A 81 20.82 24.25 23.02
N LYS A 82 20.51 25.32 22.28
CA LYS A 82 19.44 25.33 21.26
C LYS A 82 19.68 24.34 20.12
N ARG A 83 20.92 24.23 19.63
CA ARG A 83 21.28 23.24 18.60
C ARG A 83 21.17 21.80 19.09
N ALA A 84 21.62 21.52 20.31
CA ALA A 84 21.52 20.19 20.90
C ALA A 84 20.06 19.77 21.14
N ALA A 85 19.20 20.70 21.58
CA ALA A 85 17.77 20.44 21.75
C ALA A 85 17.08 20.13 20.41
N ARG A 86 17.33 20.93 19.36
CA ARG A 86 16.78 20.70 18.02
C ARG A 86 17.25 19.38 17.39
N SER A 87 18.50 18.99 17.64
CA SER A 87 19.03 17.70 17.20
C SER A 87 18.39 16.52 17.92
N LYS A 88 18.14 16.63 19.23
CA LYS A 88 17.43 15.61 20.00
C LYS A 88 15.97 15.49 19.57
N GLU A 89 15.30 16.61 19.32
CA GLU A 89 13.91 16.65 18.85
C GLU A 89 13.76 16.02 17.46
N SER A 90 14.70 16.29 16.54
CA SER A 90 14.73 15.62 15.23
C SER A 90 14.98 14.11 15.34
N SER A 91 15.84 13.68 16.28
CA SER A 91 16.09 12.26 16.53
C SER A 91 14.90 11.57 17.18
N MET A 92 14.13 12.27 18.00
CA MET A 92 12.93 11.73 18.64
C MET A 92 11.80 11.55 17.63
N ARG A 93 11.60 12.52 16.74
CA ARG A 93 10.63 12.40 15.63
C ARG A 93 10.97 11.26 14.68
N ASP A 94 12.25 11.08 14.32
CA ASP A 94 12.68 9.92 13.53
C ASP A 94 12.34 8.58 14.20
N LEU A 95 12.48 8.49 15.53
CA LEU A 95 12.11 7.30 16.28
C LEU A 95 10.59 7.11 16.34
N GLU A 96 9.83 8.18 16.57
CA GLU A 96 8.36 8.15 16.56
C GLU A 96 7.84 7.68 15.20
N ASP A 97 8.35 8.22 14.10
CA ASP A 97 7.97 7.82 12.73
C ASP A 97 8.29 6.35 12.45
N ARG A 98 9.46 5.87 12.92
CA ARG A 98 9.86 4.47 12.76
C ARG A 98 9.02 3.52 13.61
N ILE A 99 8.63 3.91 14.82
CA ILE A 99 7.74 3.14 15.68
C ILE A 99 6.35 3.08 15.06
N GLN A 100 5.80 4.22 14.64
CA GLN A 100 4.50 4.29 13.98
C GLN A 100 4.46 3.38 12.75
N ALA A 101 5.52 3.38 11.94
CA ALA A 101 5.60 2.52 10.77
C ALA A 101 5.66 1.02 11.11
N ILE A 102 6.16 0.63 12.29
CA ILE A 102 6.12 -0.76 12.77
C ILE A 102 4.70 -1.10 13.25
N GLU A 103 4.09 -0.22 14.05
CA GLU A 103 2.74 -0.38 14.56
C GLU A 103 1.72 -0.51 13.41
N ASP A 104 1.86 0.30 12.36
CA ASP A 104 1.01 0.25 11.18
C ASP A 104 1.11 -1.08 10.43
N ARG A 105 2.34 -1.58 10.23
CA ARG A 105 2.55 -2.89 9.59
C ARG A 105 1.92 -3.99 10.43
N THR A 106 2.12 -3.96 11.75
CA THR A 106 1.51 -4.94 12.66
C THR A 106 -0.01 -4.84 12.62
N ALA A 107 -0.59 -3.64 12.65
CA ALA A 107 -2.04 -3.45 12.58
C ALA A 107 -2.64 -3.98 11.28
N ILE A 108 -1.95 -3.84 10.14
CA ILE A 108 -2.36 -4.41 8.86
C ILE A 108 -2.26 -5.95 8.88
N VAL A 109 -1.19 -6.52 9.45
CA VAL A 109 -1.08 -7.98 9.62
C VAL A 109 -2.23 -8.50 10.49
N GLU A 110 -2.51 -7.85 11.61
CA GLU A 110 -3.62 -8.20 12.50
C GLU A 110 -4.99 -8.02 11.84
N LEU A 111 -5.17 -7.01 11.00
CA LEU A 111 -6.37 -6.82 10.18
C LEU A 111 -6.64 -8.03 9.27
N THR A 112 -5.62 -8.51 8.54
CA THR A 112 -5.77 -9.72 7.71
C THR A 112 -6.04 -10.98 8.54
N GLY A 113 -5.43 -11.10 9.72
CA GLY A 113 -5.70 -12.20 10.65
C GLY A 113 -7.13 -12.17 11.19
N ARG A 114 -7.63 -10.98 11.56
CA ARG A 114 -9.03 -10.78 11.98
C ARG A 114 -10.00 -11.15 10.86
N TYR A 115 -9.71 -10.77 9.62
CA TYR A 115 -10.52 -11.19 8.46
C TYR A 115 -10.61 -12.71 8.37
N CYS A 116 -9.49 -13.42 8.44
CA CYS A 116 -9.48 -14.89 8.42
C CYS A 116 -10.26 -15.51 9.58
N HIS A 117 -10.15 -14.93 10.78
CA HIS A 117 -10.90 -15.38 11.95
C HIS A 117 -12.42 -15.21 11.75
N MET A 118 -12.85 -14.02 11.31
CA MET A 118 -14.28 -13.74 11.08
C MET A 118 -14.86 -14.60 9.95
N ALA A 119 -14.07 -14.88 8.91
CA ALA A 119 -14.44 -15.83 7.85
C ALA A 119 -14.66 -17.24 8.40
N ARG A 120 -13.75 -17.72 9.25
CA ARG A 120 -13.86 -19.02 9.91
C ARG A 120 -15.09 -19.12 10.83
N THR A 121 -15.42 -18.05 11.55
CA THR A 121 -16.59 -18.04 12.47
C THR A 121 -17.90 -17.72 11.77
N GLY A 122 -17.87 -17.36 10.48
CA GLY A 122 -19.05 -16.94 9.74
C GLY A 122 -19.61 -15.58 10.16
N ASN A 123 -18.80 -14.72 10.79
CA ASN A 123 -19.24 -13.40 11.25
C ASN A 123 -19.16 -12.39 10.09
N VAL A 124 -20.24 -12.32 9.31
CA VAL A 124 -20.29 -11.50 8.09
C VAL A 124 -20.24 -10.00 8.41
N GLU A 125 -20.99 -9.57 9.42
CA GLU A 125 -20.98 -8.17 9.88
C GLU A 125 -19.58 -7.75 10.33
N GLY A 126 -18.89 -8.63 11.06
CA GLY A 126 -17.51 -8.42 11.49
C GLY A 126 -16.53 -8.34 10.32
N ILE A 127 -16.71 -9.13 9.25
CA ILE A 127 -15.90 -9.01 8.03
C ILE A 127 -16.09 -7.65 7.39
N VAL A 128 -17.34 -7.23 7.19
CA VAL A 128 -17.65 -5.99 6.47
C VAL A 128 -17.15 -4.76 7.22
N ASP A 129 -17.18 -4.78 8.56
CA ASP A 129 -16.59 -3.69 9.35
C ASP A 129 -15.06 -3.58 9.19
N LEU A 130 -14.36 -4.60 8.73
CA LEU A 130 -12.92 -4.49 8.41
C LEU A 130 -12.65 -3.69 7.13
N PHE A 131 -13.68 -3.44 6.30
CA PHE A 131 -13.58 -2.63 5.10
C PHE A 131 -13.91 -1.16 5.41
N CYS A 132 -13.31 -0.27 4.63
CA CYS A 132 -13.79 1.10 4.50
C CYS A 132 -15.28 1.12 4.11
N GLU A 133 -15.99 2.21 4.43
CA GLU A 133 -17.41 2.37 4.07
C GLU A 133 -17.65 2.17 2.55
N ASP A 134 -16.71 2.65 1.74
CA ASP A 134 -16.65 2.50 0.29
C ASP A 134 -15.68 1.39 -0.18
N GLY A 135 -15.29 0.49 0.72
CA GLY A 135 -14.32 -0.57 0.45
C GLY A 135 -14.80 -1.57 -0.59
N VAL A 136 -13.85 -2.19 -1.27
CA VAL A 136 -14.12 -3.09 -2.40
C VAL A 136 -13.57 -4.50 -2.13
N MET A 137 -14.35 -5.51 -2.46
CA MET A 137 -13.90 -6.91 -2.59
C MET A 137 -13.99 -7.31 -4.06
N GLU A 138 -12.86 -7.67 -4.64
CA GLU A 138 -12.74 -8.14 -6.02
C GLU A 138 -12.25 -9.59 -6.03
N SER A 139 -12.85 -10.41 -6.88
CA SER A 139 -12.39 -11.77 -7.13
C SER A 139 -12.91 -12.27 -8.49
N GLY A 140 -11.97 -12.55 -9.40
CA GLY A 140 -12.30 -12.96 -10.76
C GLY A 140 -13.18 -11.93 -11.48
N ASP A 141 -14.37 -12.34 -11.93
CA ASP A 141 -15.31 -11.47 -12.63
C ASP A 141 -16.18 -10.60 -11.71
N THR A 142 -15.96 -10.65 -10.39
CA THR A 142 -16.83 -9.97 -9.42
C THR A 142 -16.12 -8.84 -8.71
N CYS A 143 -16.78 -7.69 -8.62
CA CYS A 143 -16.26 -6.49 -7.95
C CYS A 143 -17.40 -5.83 -7.17
N GLU A 144 -17.33 -5.92 -5.84
CA GLU A 144 -18.41 -5.50 -4.94
C GLU A 144 -17.93 -4.37 -4.05
N LYS A 145 -18.68 -3.26 -4.08
CA LYS A 145 -18.29 -2.01 -3.44
C LYS A 145 -19.30 -1.59 -2.38
N GLY A 146 -18.79 -1.25 -1.22
CA GLY A 146 -19.53 -0.70 -0.10
C GLY A 146 -20.19 -1.77 0.76
N HIS A 147 -20.40 -1.42 2.03
CA HIS A 147 -20.83 -2.36 3.06
C HIS A 147 -22.12 -3.11 2.73
N GLU A 148 -23.12 -2.46 2.14
CA GLU A 148 -24.39 -3.10 1.78
C GLU A 148 -24.19 -4.27 0.81
N ARG A 149 -23.40 -4.05 -0.26
CA ARG A 149 -23.14 -5.08 -1.27
C ARG A 149 -22.28 -6.20 -0.71
N LEU A 150 -21.25 -5.84 0.07
CA LEU A 150 -20.39 -6.81 0.75
C LEU A 150 -21.19 -7.72 1.71
N LEU A 151 -22.10 -7.15 2.50
CA LEU A 151 -22.97 -7.93 3.39
C LEU A 151 -23.81 -8.96 2.62
N GLY A 152 -24.41 -8.56 1.49
CA GLY A 152 -25.21 -9.47 0.66
C GLY A 152 -24.38 -10.64 0.16
N VAL A 153 -23.21 -10.33 -0.40
CA VAL A 153 -22.26 -11.29 -0.96
C VAL A 153 -21.76 -12.29 0.08
N TYR A 154 -21.28 -11.81 1.23
CA TYR A 154 -20.71 -12.69 2.25
C TYR A 154 -21.80 -13.56 2.91
N ARG A 155 -23.02 -13.03 3.11
CA ARG A 155 -24.15 -13.83 3.62
C ARG A 155 -24.52 -14.95 2.66
N GLU A 156 -24.56 -14.65 1.36
CA GLU A 156 -24.85 -15.67 0.37
C GLU A 156 -23.74 -16.72 0.32
N ALA A 157 -22.48 -16.30 0.24
CA ALA A 157 -21.34 -17.21 0.21
C ALA A 157 -21.33 -18.14 1.43
N PHE A 158 -21.46 -17.59 2.64
CA PHE A 158 -21.33 -18.34 3.88
C PHE A 158 -22.58 -19.16 4.23
N SER A 159 -23.69 -18.99 3.51
CA SER A 159 -24.88 -19.84 3.68
C SER A 159 -24.62 -21.30 3.30
N GLY A 160 -23.70 -21.54 2.34
CA GLY A 160 -23.35 -22.88 1.86
C GLY A 160 -21.87 -23.24 2.00
N LEU A 161 -21.02 -22.27 2.34
CA LEU A 161 -19.57 -22.45 2.43
C LEU A 161 -19.07 -22.15 3.83
N ARG A 162 -18.11 -22.95 4.27
CA ARG A 162 -17.38 -22.72 5.51
C ARG A 162 -15.89 -22.63 5.19
N PRO A 163 -15.41 -21.46 4.71
CA PRO A 163 -14.02 -21.28 4.35
C PRO A 163 -13.14 -21.16 5.58
N LEU A 164 -11.96 -21.76 5.48
CA LEU A 164 -10.86 -21.66 6.44
C LEU A 164 -9.66 -21.06 5.71
N PRO A 165 -9.66 -19.73 5.51
CA PRO A 165 -8.54 -19.05 4.87
C PRO A 165 -7.36 -18.92 5.83
N CYS A 166 -6.17 -19.23 5.35
CA CYS A 166 -4.89 -19.02 6.00
C CYS A 166 -4.05 -18.10 5.12
N VAL A 167 -3.63 -16.96 5.67
CA VAL A 167 -2.79 -15.98 4.94
C VAL A 167 -1.35 -16.06 5.40
N HIS A 168 -0.43 -15.84 4.45
CA HIS A 168 1.01 -16.00 4.62
C HIS A 168 1.77 -14.90 3.85
N ASN A 169 3.04 -14.72 4.18
CA ASN A 169 4.02 -13.95 3.40
C ASN A 169 3.60 -12.50 3.11
N HIS A 170 3.21 -11.76 4.15
CA HIS A 170 2.84 -10.35 4.03
C HIS A 170 4.00 -9.49 3.52
N ASP A 171 3.81 -8.89 2.35
CA ASP A 171 4.68 -7.84 1.81
C ASP A 171 3.91 -6.53 1.83
N ILE A 172 4.24 -5.62 2.75
CA ILE A 172 3.46 -4.40 3.04
C ILE A 172 4.32 -3.15 2.79
N THR A 173 3.80 -2.25 1.96
CA THR A 173 4.37 -0.92 1.72
C THR A 173 3.44 0.15 2.26
N LEU A 174 3.95 1.00 3.17
CA LEU A 174 3.21 2.12 3.74
C LEU A 174 3.45 3.41 2.95
N ASP A 175 2.40 4.22 2.80
CA ASP A 175 2.40 5.57 2.23
C ASP A 175 1.48 6.49 3.06
N GLY A 176 2.00 6.96 4.19
CA GLY A 176 1.24 7.78 5.15
C GLY A 176 0.02 7.05 5.72
N ASP A 177 -1.17 7.53 5.36
CA ASP A 177 -2.46 6.94 5.77
C ASP A 177 -3.00 5.91 4.77
N HIS A 178 -2.22 5.57 3.74
CA HIS A 178 -2.49 4.49 2.81
C HIS A 178 -1.41 3.41 2.90
N ALA A 179 -1.74 2.21 2.47
CA ALA A 179 -0.77 1.15 2.29
C ALA A 179 -1.19 0.21 1.16
N THR A 180 -0.22 -0.50 0.60
CA THR A 180 -0.45 -1.65 -0.27
C THR A 180 0.11 -2.90 0.38
N GLY A 181 -0.48 -4.05 0.07
CA GLY A 181 0.03 -5.31 0.55
C GLY A 181 -0.26 -6.47 -0.38
N CYS A 182 0.69 -7.39 -0.49
CA CYS A 182 0.47 -8.69 -1.12
C CYS A 182 0.53 -9.79 -0.05
N THR A 183 -0.42 -10.72 -0.07
CA THR A 183 -0.41 -11.88 0.83
C THR A 183 -0.73 -13.15 0.05
N SER A 184 0.02 -14.23 0.31
CA SER A 184 -0.37 -15.56 -0.19
C SER A 184 -1.51 -16.11 0.64
N VAL A 185 -2.46 -16.81 0.03
CA VAL A 185 -3.58 -17.44 0.74
C VAL A 185 -3.73 -18.90 0.36
N GLU A 186 -3.96 -19.73 1.37
CA GLU A 186 -4.51 -21.08 1.23
C GLU A 186 -5.90 -21.11 1.83
N ILE A 187 -6.86 -21.73 1.14
CA ILE A 187 -8.25 -21.83 1.60
C ILE A 187 -8.64 -23.30 1.61
N ARG A 188 -9.10 -23.78 2.76
CA ARG A 188 -9.77 -25.08 2.88
C ARG A 188 -11.24 -24.84 3.12
N MET A 189 -12.10 -25.58 2.45
CA MET A 189 -13.54 -25.44 2.66
C MET A 189 -14.28 -26.73 2.35
N VAL A 190 -15.54 -26.79 2.78
CA VAL A 190 -16.47 -27.82 2.35
C VAL A 190 -17.52 -27.17 1.47
N HIS A 191 -17.69 -27.68 0.25
CA HIS A 191 -18.71 -27.23 -0.70
C HIS A 191 -19.52 -28.43 -1.17
N GLU A 192 -20.86 -28.36 -1.01
CA GLU A 192 -21.78 -29.43 -1.40
C GLU A 192 -21.37 -30.84 -0.88
N GLY A 193 -20.74 -30.89 0.30
CA GLY A 193 -20.28 -32.13 0.95
C GLY A 193 -18.88 -32.60 0.54
N GLU A 194 -18.23 -31.95 -0.42
CA GLU A 194 -16.87 -32.26 -0.86
C GLU A 194 -15.86 -31.31 -0.20
N ALA A 195 -14.72 -31.86 0.25
CA ALA A 195 -13.60 -31.06 0.74
C ALA A 195 -12.85 -30.45 -0.44
N ILE A 196 -12.71 -29.13 -0.44
CA ILE A 196 -12.04 -28.33 -1.47
C ILE A 196 -10.78 -27.69 -0.87
N THR A 197 -9.71 -27.67 -1.65
CA THR A 197 -8.50 -26.89 -1.38
C THR A 197 -8.30 -25.86 -2.48
N ALA A 198 -7.94 -24.65 -2.10
CA ALA A 198 -7.59 -23.58 -3.02
C ALA A 198 -6.32 -22.86 -2.55
N ALA A 199 -5.59 -22.29 -3.49
CA ALA A 199 -4.49 -21.38 -3.21
C ALA A 199 -4.51 -20.20 -4.16
N GLY A 200 -3.98 -19.08 -3.70
CA GLY A 200 -3.97 -17.82 -4.43
C GLY A 200 -3.17 -16.76 -3.70
N HIS A 201 -3.46 -15.51 -4.04
CA HIS A 201 -2.95 -14.35 -3.35
C HIS A 201 -3.99 -13.24 -3.29
N TYR A 202 -3.79 -12.33 -2.34
CA TYR A 202 -4.47 -11.06 -2.30
C TYR A 202 -3.52 -9.94 -2.69
N ASP A 203 -4.01 -9.02 -3.52
CA ASP A 203 -3.41 -7.71 -3.75
C ASP A 203 -4.32 -6.65 -3.11
N ASP A 204 -3.93 -6.22 -1.91
CA ASP A 204 -4.72 -5.38 -1.04
C ASP A 204 -4.26 -3.92 -1.10
N THR A 205 -5.21 -2.99 -1.00
CA THR A 205 -4.94 -1.62 -0.58
C THR A 205 -5.65 -1.32 0.74
N PHE A 206 -4.99 -0.54 1.57
CA PHE A 206 -5.45 -0.20 2.91
C PHE A 206 -5.50 1.30 3.07
N ARG A 207 -6.42 1.74 3.92
CA ARG A 207 -6.55 3.13 4.33
C ARG A 207 -6.78 3.22 5.82
N ARG A 208 -6.11 4.16 6.48
CA ARG A 208 -6.34 4.49 7.88
C ARG A 208 -7.64 5.28 8.01
N VAL A 209 -8.53 4.84 8.88
CA VAL A 209 -9.79 5.50 9.23
C VAL A 209 -9.78 5.73 10.73
N GLY A 210 -9.45 6.96 11.16
CA GLY A 210 -9.22 7.26 12.57
C GLY A 210 -7.94 6.58 13.06
N SER A 211 -8.05 5.76 14.11
CA SER A 211 -6.93 4.95 14.64
C SER A 211 -6.75 3.60 13.95
N ASP A 212 -7.73 3.16 13.15
CA ASP A 212 -7.78 1.81 12.62
C ASP A 212 -7.39 1.74 11.15
N TRP A 213 -6.65 0.69 10.78
CA TRP A 213 -6.45 0.32 9.39
C TRP A 213 -7.64 -0.52 8.91
N LYS A 214 -8.13 -0.20 7.71
CA LYS A 214 -9.22 -0.93 7.04
C LYS A 214 -8.86 -1.27 5.60
N PHE A 215 -9.51 -2.29 5.05
CA PHE A 215 -9.42 -2.61 3.63
C PHE A 215 -10.09 -1.53 2.80
N GLU A 216 -9.33 -0.87 1.93
CA GLU A 216 -9.88 -0.01 0.89
C GLU A 216 -10.22 -0.85 -0.34
N HIS A 217 -9.34 -1.78 -0.70
CA HIS A 217 -9.57 -2.78 -1.74
C HIS A 217 -8.94 -4.11 -1.34
N ARG A 218 -9.65 -5.21 -1.57
CA ARG A 218 -9.13 -6.58 -1.46
C ARG A 218 -9.38 -7.32 -2.76
N ASP A 219 -8.35 -7.58 -3.53
CA ASP A 219 -8.42 -8.33 -4.79
C ASP A 219 -7.87 -9.76 -4.59
N LEU A 220 -8.70 -10.77 -4.80
CA LEU A 220 -8.35 -12.19 -4.67
C LEU A 220 -8.15 -12.84 -6.03
N THR A 221 -6.91 -13.25 -6.30
CA THR A 221 -6.58 -14.11 -7.44
C THR A 221 -6.33 -15.55 -6.99
N ILE A 222 -7.10 -16.48 -7.54
CA ILE A 222 -7.00 -17.93 -7.27
C ILE A 222 -6.15 -18.61 -8.36
N TYR A 223 -5.15 -19.39 -7.94
CA TYR A 223 -4.30 -20.19 -8.83
C TYR A 223 -4.93 -21.55 -9.14
N HIS A 224 -5.45 -22.21 -8.11
CA HIS A 224 -6.16 -23.47 -8.23
C HIS A 224 -7.25 -23.56 -7.18
N GLN A 225 -8.30 -24.31 -7.51
CA GLN A 225 -9.35 -24.71 -6.60
C GLN A 225 -9.85 -26.08 -7.03
N VAL A 226 -9.59 -27.09 -6.19
CA VAL A 226 -9.76 -28.50 -6.56
C VAL A 226 -10.30 -29.31 -5.39
N PRO A 227 -11.00 -30.43 -5.65
CA PRO A 227 -11.26 -31.43 -4.62
C PRO A 227 -9.97 -31.88 -3.94
N HIS A 228 -9.98 -31.89 -2.61
CA HIS A 228 -8.83 -32.23 -1.80
C HIS A 228 -8.24 -33.59 -2.17
N LEU A 229 -9.10 -34.58 -2.47
CA LEU A 229 -8.68 -35.93 -2.84
C LEU A 229 -8.07 -36.04 -4.24
N LYS A 230 -8.32 -35.09 -5.14
CA LYS A 230 -7.72 -35.09 -6.48
C LYS A 230 -6.30 -34.54 -6.48
N GLY A 231 -5.93 -33.76 -5.47
CA GLY A 231 -4.68 -33.00 -5.47
C GLY A 231 -4.73 -31.81 -6.43
N TRP A 232 -3.68 -30.98 -6.37
CA TRP A 232 -3.56 -29.73 -7.12
C TRP A 232 -2.58 -29.82 -8.30
N ALA A 233 -2.01 -31.02 -8.54
CA ALA A 233 -1.13 -31.37 -9.66
C ALA A 233 -1.32 -32.84 -10.04
#